data_AF-A0A7W9G1D2-F1
#
_entry.id   AF-A0A7W9G1D2-F1
#
_cell.length_a   1.000
_cell.length_b   1.000
_cell.length_c   1.000
_cell.angle_alpha   90.00
_cell.angle_beta   90.00
_cell.angle_gamma   90.00
#
_symmetry.space_group_name_H-M   'P 1'
#
loop_
_entity.id
_entity.type
_entity.pdbx_description
1 polymer ?
#
loop_
_entity_poly.entity_id
_entity_poly.type
_entity_poly.pdbx_seq_one_letter_code
_entity_poly.pdbx_strand_id
1 'polypeptide(L)'
;MRTLQRRLATDTRYTLLGLPLSVASFATTVIGVSAGLGSAVAFVGLPVLAATAASARHLADLERVALPGVLGHPVARPAYAPVPEGAGWFRRVMNPLTSGQAMMDLLHGIIALPFALAAFVLSAVWWAGAVAGLTFPLYGWAIARIPGVLENGLPEWLGLAGTPTTFVLVTTAVGALFALTLVPVVRMAALLKAGVAQTMLTRAVHPEPAAAREPAWVIAR
;
A
#
# COMPACT_ATOMS: atom_id res chain seq x y z
N MET A 1 -11.50 -4.96 23.34
CA MET A 1 -12.23 -4.25 22.25
C MET A 1 -11.48 -3.04 21.68
N ARG A 2 -10.93 -2.12 22.50
CA ARG A 2 -10.20 -0.93 22.00
C ARG A 2 -9.00 -1.22 21.07
N THR A 3 -8.32 -2.35 21.26
CA THR A 3 -7.19 -2.78 20.43
C THR A 3 -7.62 -3.19 19.02
N LEU A 4 -8.74 -3.91 18.89
CA LEU A 4 -9.30 -4.32 17.59
C LEU A 4 -9.76 -3.12 16.77
N GLN A 5 -10.50 -2.19 17.39
CA GLN A 5 -10.97 -0.97 16.71
C GLN A 5 -9.81 -0.11 16.20
N ARG A 6 -8.75 0.07 17.01
CA ARG A 6 -7.55 0.78 16.58
C ARG A 6 -6.87 0.09 15.41
N ARG A 7 -6.74 -1.24 15.45
CA ARG A 7 -6.12 -2.02 14.36
C ARG A 7 -6.91 -1.92 13.07
N LEU A 8 -8.23 -2.07 13.14
CA LEU A 8 -9.15 -1.93 12.00
C LEU A 8 -9.05 -0.53 11.38
N ALA A 9 -9.00 0.52 12.22
CA ALA A 9 -8.84 1.89 11.76
C ALA A 9 -7.49 2.12 11.09
N THR A 10 -6.40 1.58 11.65
CA THR A 10 -5.06 1.65 11.05
C THR A 10 -5.00 0.92 9.71
N ASP A 11 -5.49 -0.32 9.65
CA ASP A 11 -5.45 -1.13 8.43
C ASP A 11 -6.34 -0.51 7.34
N THR A 12 -7.54 -0.04 7.69
CA THR A 12 -8.45 0.66 6.75
C THR A 12 -7.82 1.97 6.25
N ARG A 13 -7.23 2.77 7.14
CA ARG A 13 -6.55 4.02 6.72
C ARG A 13 -5.38 3.71 5.79
N TYR A 14 -4.62 2.65 6.06
CA TYR A 14 -3.47 2.25 5.27
C TYR A 14 -3.86 1.75 3.87
N THR A 15 -4.95 1.01 3.73
CA THR A 15 -5.45 0.55 2.42
C THR A 15 -6.10 1.69 1.64
N LEU A 16 -6.90 2.54 2.29
CA LEU A 16 -7.58 3.66 1.64
C LEU A 16 -6.62 4.77 1.20
N LEU A 17 -5.68 5.17 2.05
CA LEU A 17 -4.66 6.17 1.71
C LEU A 17 -3.50 5.59 0.89
N GLY A 18 -3.39 4.25 0.80
CA GLY A 18 -2.38 3.59 0.01
C GLY A 18 -2.52 3.88 -1.49
N LEU A 19 -3.75 3.90 -2.01
CA LEU A 19 -4.01 4.17 -3.43
C LEU A 19 -3.51 5.55 -3.89
N PRO A 20 -3.91 6.69 -3.28
CA PRO A 20 -3.45 8.00 -3.73
C PRO A 20 -1.93 8.13 -3.63
N LEU A 21 -1.30 7.54 -2.61
CA LEU A 21 0.16 7.55 -2.47
C LEU A 21 0.85 6.74 -3.58
N SER A 22 0.34 5.56 -3.91
CA SER A 22 0.89 4.74 -5.00
C SER A 22 0.65 5.35 -6.38
N VAL A 23 -0.49 6.02 -6.60
CA VAL A 23 -0.75 6.79 -7.83
C VAL A 23 0.26 7.93 -7.98
N ALA A 24 0.50 8.71 -6.92
CA ALA A 24 1.49 9.77 -6.94
C ALA A 24 2.90 9.21 -7.21
N SER A 25 3.26 8.09 -6.56
CA SER A 25 4.56 7.43 -6.75
C SER A 25 4.75 6.92 -8.18
N PHE A 26 3.73 6.28 -8.75
CA PHE A 26 3.72 5.80 -10.12
C PHE A 26 3.87 6.97 -11.11
N ALA A 27 3.03 7.99 -11.00
CA ALA A 27 3.06 9.14 -11.90
C ALA A 27 4.42 9.85 -11.86
N THR A 28 4.94 10.12 -10.67
CA THR A 28 6.22 10.81 -10.49
C THR A 28 7.38 9.98 -11.07
N THR A 29 7.36 8.67 -10.84
CA THR A 29 8.38 7.75 -11.35
C THR A 29 8.34 7.67 -12.87
N VAL A 30 7.17 7.43 -13.46
CA VAL A 30 7.02 7.28 -14.92
C VAL A 30 7.35 8.58 -15.65
N ILE A 31 6.83 9.71 -15.18
CA ILE A 31 7.11 11.03 -15.78
C ILE A 31 8.59 11.36 -15.65
N GLY A 32 9.14 11.23 -14.44
CA GLY A 32 10.51 11.60 -14.16
C GLY A 32 11.56 10.72 -14.85
N VAL A 33 11.33 9.41 -14.92
CA VAL A 33 12.20 8.49 -15.66
C VAL A 33 12.09 8.74 -17.16
N SER A 34 10.89 8.90 -17.70
CA SER A 34 10.70 9.16 -19.14
C SER A 34 11.32 10.49 -19.57
N ALA A 35 11.07 11.56 -18.80
CA ALA A 35 11.64 12.88 -19.04
C ALA A 35 13.16 12.88 -18.85
N GLY A 36 13.66 12.22 -17.82
CA GLY A 36 15.09 12.13 -17.52
C GLY A 36 15.87 11.35 -18.57
N LEU A 37 15.35 10.21 -19.02
CA LEU A 37 15.96 9.44 -20.12
C LEU A 37 15.85 10.19 -21.46
N GLY A 38 14.70 10.79 -21.76
CA GLY A 38 14.51 11.55 -23.00
C GLY A 38 15.38 12.80 -23.10
N SER A 39 15.65 13.47 -21.97
CA SER A 39 16.52 14.66 -21.90
C SER A 39 17.98 14.34 -21.57
N ALA A 40 18.35 13.07 -21.43
CA ALA A 40 19.73 12.65 -21.19
C ALA A 40 20.66 13.09 -22.32
N VAL A 41 20.15 13.10 -23.56
CA VAL A 41 20.88 13.57 -24.75
C VAL A 41 21.30 15.04 -24.62
N ALA A 42 20.53 15.85 -23.89
CA ALA A 42 20.80 17.27 -23.69
C ALA A 42 21.66 17.57 -22.44
N PHE A 43 22.23 16.55 -21.77
CA PHE A 43 22.91 16.64 -20.47
C PHE A 43 22.04 17.14 -19.28
N VAL A 44 20.79 17.57 -19.53
CA VAL A 44 19.80 17.98 -18.52
C VAL A 44 19.10 16.78 -17.86
N GLY A 45 19.14 15.60 -18.49
CA GLY A 45 18.45 14.41 -17.98
C GLY A 45 18.97 13.89 -16.64
N LEU A 46 20.28 14.03 -16.36
CA LEU A 46 20.86 13.60 -15.09
C LEU A 46 20.25 14.34 -13.87
N PRO A 47 20.15 15.68 -13.86
CA PRO A 47 19.40 16.42 -12.84
C PRO A 47 17.95 15.96 -12.68
N VAL A 48 17.23 15.69 -13.78
CA VAL A 48 15.83 15.26 -13.75
C VAL A 48 15.69 13.87 -13.13
N LEU A 49 16.56 12.92 -13.50
CA LEU A 49 16.60 11.59 -12.91
C LEU A 49 16.92 11.65 -11.41
N ALA A 50 17.86 12.51 -11.01
CA ALA A 50 18.21 12.72 -9.61
C ALA A 50 17.03 13.28 -8.78
N ALA A 51 16.34 14.29 -9.30
CA ALA A 51 15.14 14.85 -8.66
C ALA A 51 14.01 13.81 -8.55
N THR A 52 13.86 12.97 -9.57
CA THR A 52 12.89 11.86 -9.60
C THR A 52 13.21 10.82 -8.53
N ALA A 53 14.47 10.39 -8.42
CA ALA A 53 14.91 9.44 -7.40
C ALA A 53 14.72 10.00 -5.98
N ALA A 54 14.99 11.29 -5.77
CA ALA A 54 14.73 11.95 -4.48
C ALA A 54 13.23 11.98 -4.15
N SER A 55 12.37 12.28 -5.14
CA SER A 55 10.91 12.30 -4.96
C SER A 55 10.35 10.92 -4.67
N ALA A 56 10.79 9.90 -5.42
CA ALA A 56 10.41 8.50 -5.21
C ALA A 56 10.80 8.04 -3.79
N ARG A 57 11.97 8.46 -3.31
CA ARG A 57 12.44 8.17 -1.95
C ARG A 57 11.56 8.82 -0.88
N HIS A 58 11.17 10.09 -1.04
CA HIS A 58 10.24 10.73 -0.10
C HIS A 58 8.89 10.01 -0.02
N LEU A 59 8.36 9.57 -1.16
CA LEU A 59 7.10 8.82 -1.20
C LEU A 59 7.25 7.42 -0.59
N ALA A 60 8.37 6.74 -0.82
CA ALA A 60 8.70 5.47 -0.17
C ALA A 60 8.86 5.63 1.36
N ASP A 61 9.41 6.75 1.84
CA ASP A 61 9.53 7.04 3.27
C ASP A 61 8.16 7.25 3.94
N LEU A 62 7.19 7.87 3.26
CA LEU A 62 5.81 7.99 3.75
C LEU A 62 5.16 6.61 3.95
N GLU A 63 5.37 5.70 2.98
CA GLU A 63 4.88 4.32 3.08
C GLU A 63 5.56 3.58 4.24
N ARG A 64 6.88 3.76 4.44
CA ARG A 64 7.64 3.16 5.55
C ARG A 64 7.15 3.60 6.93
N VAL A 65 6.75 4.86 7.09
CA VAL A 65 6.24 5.38 8.37
C VAL A 65 4.92 4.70 8.75
N ALA A 66 4.13 4.25 7.78
CA ALA A 66 2.88 3.55 8.04
C ALA A 66 3.07 2.06 8.39
N LEU A 67 4.18 1.43 7.97
CA LEU A 67 4.42 -0.01 8.15
C LEU A 67 4.39 -0.51 9.59
N PRO A 68 5.00 0.15 10.60
CA PRO A 68 4.98 -0.34 11.98
C PRO A 68 3.57 -0.45 12.56
N GLY A 69 2.66 0.44 12.14
CA GLY A 69 1.25 0.41 12.55
C GLY A 69 0.52 -0.83 12.03
N VAL A 70 0.87 -1.31 10.84
CA VAL A 70 0.25 -2.47 10.20
C VAL A 70 0.94 -3.76 10.63
N LEU A 71 2.27 -3.84 10.53
CA LEU A 71 3.04 -5.06 10.81
C LEU A 71 3.13 -5.40 12.29
N GLY A 72 2.99 -4.42 13.19
CA GLY A 72 3.02 -4.64 14.63
C GLY A 72 4.44 -4.85 15.20
N HIS A 73 5.47 -4.66 14.37
CA HIS A 73 6.86 -4.63 14.79
C HIS A 73 7.57 -3.41 14.18
N PRO A 74 8.62 -2.88 14.83
CA PRO A 74 9.45 -1.84 14.22
C PRO A 74 10.06 -2.34 12.92
N VAL A 75 10.11 -1.46 11.93
CA VAL A 75 10.70 -1.74 10.61
C VAL A 75 12.01 -0.97 10.54
N ALA A 76 13.10 -1.66 10.24
CA ALA A 76 14.42 -1.04 10.12
C ALA A 76 14.39 0.02 9.01
N ARG A 77 14.78 1.26 9.35
CA ARG A 77 15.07 2.27 8.33
C ARG A 77 16.40 1.92 7.68
N PRO A 78 16.49 1.82 6.35
CA PRO A 78 17.79 1.67 5.68
C PRO A 78 18.72 2.78 6.15
N ALA A 79 19.91 2.40 6.61
CA ALA A 79 20.97 3.36 6.93
C ALA A 79 21.47 3.94 5.60
N TYR A 80 20.89 5.07 5.20
CA TYR A 80 21.39 5.78 4.04
C TYR A 80 22.73 6.39 4.39
N ALA A 81 23.74 6.14 3.56
CA ALA A 81 25.05 6.75 3.70
C ALA A 81 24.86 8.28 3.79
N PRO A 82 25.29 8.93 4.88
CA PRO A 82 25.19 10.38 5.00
C PRO A 82 25.98 11.02 3.86
N VAL A 83 25.44 12.11 3.30
CA VAL A 83 26.18 12.91 2.31
C VAL A 83 27.48 13.37 2.99
N PRO A 84 28.67 13.07 2.45
CA PRO A 84 29.93 13.50 3.04
C PRO A 84 29.94 15.02 3.23
N GLU A 85 30.30 15.49 4.42
CA GLU A 85 30.51 16.92 4.68
C GLU A 85 31.62 17.42 3.74
N GLY A 86 31.28 18.31 2.80
CA GLY A 86 32.19 18.77 1.74
C GLY A 86 31.92 18.24 0.33
N ALA A 87 30.92 17.38 0.12
CA ALA A 87 30.53 16.93 -1.22
C ALA A 87 29.93 18.09 -2.05
N GLY A 88 30.56 18.42 -3.18
CA GLY A 88 30.09 19.45 -4.12
C GLY A 88 28.67 19.18 -4.65
N TRP A 89 27.98 20.24 -5.09
CA TRP A 89 26.58 20.21 -5.54
C TRP A 89 26.27 19.03 -6.49
N PHE A 90 27.16 18.76 -7.44
CA PHE A 90 27.02 17.64 -8.38
C PHE A 90 27.00 16.25 -7.72
N ARG A 91 27.90 16.01 -6.75
CA ARG A 91 27.96 14.73 -6.02
C ARG A 91 26.74 14.55 -5.12
N ARG A 92 26.18 15.65 -4.60
CA ARG A 92 24.94 15.66 -3.80
C ARG A 92 23.70 15.35 -4.66
N VAL A 93 23.65 15.87 -5.90
CA VAL A 93 22.59 15.59 -6.88
C VAL A 93 22.71 14.15 -7.42
N MET A 94 23.91 13.60 -7.59
CA MET A 94 24.11 12.24 -8.11
C MET A 94 24.05 11.12 -7.06
N ASN A 95 24.17 11.46 -5.77
CA ASN A 95 24.12 10.51 -4.65
C ASN A 95 22.89 9.58 -4.64
N PRO A 96 21.66 10.04 -4.98
CA PRO A 96 20.50 9.18 -5.09
C PRO A 96 20.70 8.10 -6.17
N LEU A 97 21.18 8.49 -7.36
CA LEU A 97 21.37 7.58 -8.51
C LEU A 97 22.47 6.54 -8.29
N THR A 98 23.41 6.80 -7.37
CA THR A 98 24.51 5.88 -7.07
C THR A 98 24.17 4.80 -6.05
N SER A 99 22.99 4.89 -5.41
CA SER A 99 22.56 3.90 -4.41
C SER A 99 21.65 2.84 -5.03
N GLY A 100 21.94 1.55 -4.80
CA GLY A 100 21.06 0.45 -5.21
C GLY A 100 19.62 0.57 -4.64
N GLN A 101 19.48 1.24 -3.49
CA GLN A 101 18.19 1.52 -2.88
C GLN A 101 17.32 2.46 -3.71
N ALA A 102 17.88 3.45 -4.42
CA ALA A 102 17.09 4.36 -5.24
C ALA A 102 16.43 3.65 -6.43
N MET A 103 17.09 2.63 -7.00
CA MET A 103 16.48 1.79 -8.02
C MET A 103 15.30 0.99 -7.46
N MET A 104 15.42 0.47 -6.22
CA MET A 104 14.33 -0.22 -5.55
C MET A 104 13.18 0.72 -5.19
N ASP A 105 13.48 1.97 -4.79
CA ASP A 105 12.46 2.98 -4.47
C ASP A 105 11.67 3.37 -5.74
N LEU A 106 12.33 3.50 -6.91
CA LEU A 106 11.68 3.71 -8.21
C LEU A 106 10.84 2.49 -8.64
N LEU A 107 11.41 1.29 -8.55
CA LEU A 107 10.70 0.05 -8.88
C LEU A 107 9.46 -0.13 -7.98
N HIS A 108 9.58 0.20 -6.70
CA HIS A 108 8.46 0.20 -5.78
C HIS A 108 7.38 1.20 -6.21
N GLY A 109 7.74 2.39 -6.69
CA GLY A 109 6.77 3.36 -7.22
C GLY A 109 5.90 2.80 -8.37
N ILE A 110 6.44 1.88 -9.16
CA ILE A 110 5.70 1.21 -10.24
C ILE A 110 4.88 0.02 -9.70
N ILE A 111 5.53 -0.86 -8.94
CA ILE A 111 4.93 -2.12 -8.48
C ILE A 111 3.89 -1.90 -7.38
N ALA A 112 4.00 -0.85 -6.56
CA ALA A 112 3.07 -0.60 -5.46
C ALA A 112 1.63 -0.33 -5.94
N LEU A 113 1.46 0.23 -7.15
CA LEU A 113 0.15 0.62 -7.69
C LEU A 113 -0.86 -0.54 -7.77
N PRO A 114 -0.57 -1.69 -8.43
CA PRO A 114 -1.52 -2.80 -8.50
C PRO A 114 -1.88 -3.36 -7.11
N PHE A 115 -0.92 -3.47 -6.19
CA PHE A 115 -1.19 -3.96 -4.83
C PHE A 115 -2.02 -2.97 -4.02
N ALA A 116 -1.74 -1.67 -4.13
CA ALA A 116 -2.52 -0.63 -3.47
C ALA A 116 -3.94 -0.55 -4.02
N LEU A 117 -4.11 -0.70 -5.35
CA LEU A 117 -5.42 -0.76 -6.00
C LEU A 117 -6.22 -1.98 -5.53
N ALA A 118 -5.62 -3.18 -5.54
CA ALA A 118 -6.28 -4.38 -5.05
C ALA A 118 -6.70 -4.25 -3.59
N ALA A 119 -5.81 -3.74 -2.73
CA ALA A 119 -6.09 -3.54 -1.31
C ALA A 119 -7.19 -2.48 -1.07
N PHE A 120 -7.18 -1.40 -1.86
CA PHE A 120 -8.21 -0.36 -1.84
C PHE A 120 -9.56 -0.91 -2.25
N VAL A 121 -9.66 -1.56 -3.42
CA VAL A 121 -10.90 -2.12 -3.95
C VAL A 121 -11.49 -3.12 -2.97
N LEU A 122 -10.66 -4.04 -2.46
CA LEU A 122 -11.11 -5.05 -1.52
C LEU A 122 -11.65 -4.43 -0.23
N SER A 123 -10.94 -3.43 0.32
CA SER A 123 -11.39 -2.72 1.53
C SER A 123 -12.67 -1.90 1.27
N ALA A 124 -12.75 -1.21 0.14
CA ALA A 124 -13.89 -0.37 -0.23
C ALA A 124 -15.15 -1.20 -0.47
N VAL A 125 -15.05 -2.31 -1.20
CA VAL A 125 -16.17 -3.24 -1.45
C VAL A 125 -16.67 -3.84 -0.13
N TRP A 126 -15.77 -4.27 0.75
CA TRP A 126 -16.19 -4.84 2.04
C TRP A 126 -16.87 -3.83 2.96
N TRP A 127 -16.34 -2.61 3.03
CA TRP A 127 -16.98 -1.53 3.78
C TRP A 127 -18.33 -1.15 3.17
N ALA A 128 -18.42 -1.02 1.85
CA ALA A 128 -19.67 -0.71 1.16
C ALA A 128 -20.73 -1.81 1.37
N GLY A 129 -20.34 -3.08 1.23
CA GLY A 129 -21.23 -4.23 1.44
C GLY A 129 -21.71 -4.32 2.89
N ALA A 130 -20.81 -4.12 3.86
CA ALA A 130 -21.17 -4.10 5.28
C ALA A 130 -22.14 -2.96 5.60
N VAL A 131 -21.85 -1.73 5.15
CA VAL A 131 -22.71 -0.56 5.42
C VAL A 131 -24.06 -0.71 4.72
N ALA A 132 -24.08 -1.03 3.42
CA ALA A 132 -25.31 -1.17 2.64
C ALA A 132 -26.18 -2.31 3.20
N GLY A 133 -25.60 -3.47 3.47
CA GLY A 133 -26.37 -4.60 3.98
C GLY A 133 -26.83 -4.42 5.43
N LEU A 134 -26.04 -3.81 6.32
CA LEU A 134 -26.48 -3.55 7.70
C LEU A 134 -27.55 -2.45 7.79
N THR A 135 -27.54 -1.49 6.86
CA THR A 135 -28.56 -0.43 6.77
C THR A 135 -29.78 -0.87 5.94
N PHE A 136 -29.71 -2.04 5.30
CA PHE A 136 -30.78 -2.57 4.46
C PHE A 136 -32.14 -2.69 5.15
N PRO A 137 -32.27 -3.07 6.44
CA PRO A 137 -33.57 -3.08 7.11
C PRO A 137 -34.28 -1.73 7.16
N LEU A 138 -33.56 -0.62 7.02
CA LEU A 138 -34.13 0.73 7.07
C LEU A 138 -34.81 1.11 5.75
N TYR A 139 -34.21 0.74 4.60
CA TYR A 139 -34.66 1.19 3.28
C TYR A 139 -35.12 0.04 2.35
N GLY A 140 -34.78 -1.20 2.68
CA GLY A 140 -35.06 -2.39 1.87
C GLY A 140 -36.56 -2.63 1.65
N TRP A 141 -37.41 -2.20 2.59
CA TRP A 141 -38.87 -2.24 2.45
C TRP A 141 -39.38 -1.31 1.35
N ALA A 142 -38.73 -0.16 1.13
CA ALA A 142 -39.09 0.75 0.05
C ALA A 142 -38.69 0.16 -1.31
N ILE A 143 -37.52 -0.49 -1.37
CA ILE A 143 -37.03 -1.18 -2.57
C ILE A 143 -37.91 -2.39 -2.92
N ALA A 144 -38.36 -3.14 -1.92
CA ALA A 144 -39.24 -4.30 -2.10
C ALA A 144 -40.61 -3.94 -2.71
N ARG A 145 -41.03 -2.67 -2.69
CA ARG A 145 -42.28 -2.21 -3.32
C ARG A 145 -42.14 -1.96 -4.82
N ILE A 146 -40.91 -1.92 -5.35
CA ILE A 146 -40.66 -1.68 -6.78
C ILE A 146 -41.03 -2.97 -7.54
N PRO A 147 -41.93 -2.89 -8.53
CA PRO A 147 -42.33 -4.08 -9.30
C PRO A 147 -41.12 -4.70 -10.02
N GLY A 148 -41.05 -6.03 -10.00
CA GLY A 148 -39.95 -6.81 -10.60
C GLY A 148 -38.68 -6.94 -9.75
N VAL A 149 -38.53 -6.22 -8.63
CA VAL A 149 -37.33 -6.34 -7.77
C VAL A 149 -37.35 -7.60 -6.91
N LEU A 150 -38.52 -8.00 -6.41
CA LEU A 150 -38.66 -9.24 -5.66
C LEU A 150 -38.42 -10.46 -6.55
N GLU A 151 -38.86 -10.37 -7.81
CA GLU A 151 -38.74 -11.42 -8.84
C GLU A 151 -37.31 -11.58 -9.39
N ASN A 152 -36.49 -10.54 -9.26
CA ASN A 152 -35.09 -10.55 -9.71
C ASN A 152 -34.11 -10.38 -8.54
N GLY A 153 -34.57 -10.63 -7.32
CA GLY A 153 -33.82 -10.39 -6.10
C GLY A 153 -32.92 -11.56 -5.71
N LEU A 154 -31.90 -11.26 -4.89
CA LEU A 154 -31.03 -12.25 -4.25
C LEU A 154 -31.76 -13.47 -3.64
N PRO A 155 -32.92 -13.33 -2.96
CA PRO A 155 -33.64 -14.48 -2.41
C PRO A 155 -34.12 -15.44 -3.49
N GLU A 156 -34.61 -14.94 -4.62
CA GLU A 156 -35.12 -15.78 -5.71
C GLU A 156 -33.98 -16.54 -6.40
N TRP A 157 -32.82 -15.89 -6.57
CA TRP A 157 -31.61 -16.56 -7.06
C TRP A 157 -31.13 -17.68 -6.13
N LEU A 158 -31.48 -17.60 -4.84
CA LEU A 158 -31.24 -18.63 -3.83
C LEU A 158 -32.40 -19.63 -3.72
N GLY A 159 -33.43 -19.54 -4.56
CA GLY A 159 -34.61 -20.41 -4.55
C GLY A 159 -35.57 -20.16 -3.37
N LEU A 160 -35.44 -19.02 -2.69
CA LEU A 160 -36.29 -18.63 -1.57
C LEU A 160 -37.51 -17.86 -2.06
N ALA A 161 -38.61 -17.93 -1.31
CA ALA A 161 -39.82 -17.19 -1.64
C ALA A 161 -39.57 -15.67 -1.74
N GLY A 162 -40.05 -15.05 -2.82
CA GLY A 162 -39.96 -13.62 -3.13
C GLY A 162 -40.83 -12.73 -2.22
N THR A 163 -40.77 -12.94 -0.91
CA THR A 163 -41.46 -12.08 0.06
C THR A 163 -40.59 -10.88 0.45
N PRO A 164 -41.19 -9.71 0.73
CA PRO A 164 -40.45 -8.53 1.20
C PRO A 164 -39.61 -8.80 2.45
N THR A 165 -40.12 -9.61 3.37
CA THR A 165 -39.42 -10.02 4.60
C THR A 165 -38.19 -10.87 4.30
N THR A 166 -38.31 -11.87 3.42
CA THR A 166 -37.18 -12.71 3.01
C THR A 166 -36.13 -11.87 2.29
N PHE A 167 -36.54 -10.95 1.42
CA PHE A 167 -35.64 -10.02 0.73
C PHE A 167 -34.81 -9.15 1.66
N VAL A 168 -35.45 -8.57 2.68
CA VAL A 168 -34.75 -7.77 3.69
C VAL A 168 -33.82 -8.64 4.52
N LEU A 169 -34.29 -9.79 5.01
CA LEU A 169 -33.50 -10.68 5.87
C LEU A 169 -32.26 -11.24 5.16
N VAL A 170 -32.41 -11.75 3.95
CA VAL A 170 -31.31 -12.33 3.15
C VAL A 170 -30.25 -11.28 2.84
N THR A 171 -30.66 -10.11 2.34
CA THR A 171 -29.72 -9.03 2.01
C THR A 171 -29.01 -8.49 3.24
N THR A 172 -29.72 -8.39 4.37
CA THR A 172 -29.13 -7.99 5.65
C THR A 172 -28.13 -9.04 6.16
N ALA A 173 -28.46 -10.33 6.02
CA ALA A 173 -27.56 -11.42 6.39
C ALA A 173 -26.28 -11.42 5.55
N VAL A 174 -26.37 -11.13 4.25
CA VAL A 174 -25.19 -10.92 3.39
C VAL A 174 -24.37 -9.72 3.89
N GLY A 175 -25.00 -8.60 4.21
CA GLY A 175 -24.34 -7.46 4.85
C GLY A 175 -23.61 -7.80 6.15
N ALA A 176 -24.26 -8.57 7.01
CA ALA A 176 -23.66 -9.06 8.24
C ALA A 176 -22.46 -9.97 7.97
N LEU A 177 -22.51 -10.83 6.95
CA LEU A 177 -21.37 -11.64 6.52
C LEU A 177 -20.19 -10.76 6.08
N PHE A 178 -20.44 -9.70 5.29
CA PHE A 178 -19.42 -8.71 4.94
C PHE A 178 -18.84 -8.04 6.19
N ALA A 179 -19.67 -7.61 7.13
CA ALA A 179 -19.23 -6.99 8.37
C ALA A 179 -18.38 -7.94 9.26
N LEU A 180 -18.77 -9.22 9.34
CA LEU A 180 -18.04 -10.24 10.09
C LEU A 180 -16.68 -10.56 9.47
N THR A 181 -16.61 -10.61 8.14
CA THR A 181 -15.37 -10.90 7.39
C THR A 181 -14.52 -9.67 7.10
N LEU A 182 -15.00 -8.46 7.41
CA LEU A 182 -14.30 -7.18 7.22
C LEU A 182 -12.90 -7.19 7.83
N VAL A 183 -12.80 -7.60 9.11
CA VAL A 183 -11.54 -7.55 9.86
C VAL A 183 -10.45 -8.40 9.22
N PRO A 184 -10.64 -9.71 8.98
CA PRO A 184 -9.60 -10.53 8.36
C PRO A 184 -9.30 -10.10 6.91
N VAL A 185 -10.30 -9.66 6.15
CA VAL A 185 -10.12 -9.29 4.74
C VAL A 185 -9.29 -8.00 4.59
N VAL A 186 -9.66 -6.95 5.32
CA VAL A 186 -8.89 -5.68 5.32
C VAL A 186 -7.49 -5.92 5.89
N ARG A 187 -7.36 -6.81 6.89
CA ARG A 187 -6.06 -7.19 7.44
C ARG A 187 -5.18 -7.90 6.40
N MET A 188 -5.72 -8.87 5.68
CA MET A 188 -5.00 -9.58 4.62
C MET A 188 -4.55 -8.61 3.52
N ALA A 189 -5.44 -7.71 3.09
CA ALA A 189 -5.13 -6.67 2.12
C ALA A 189 -3.96 -5.77 2.57
N ALA A 190 -4.03 -5.29 3.82
CA ALA A 190 -3.00 -4.46 4.41
C ALA A 190 -1.66 -5.21 4.53
N LEU A 191 -1.66 -6.48 4.93
CA LEU A 191 -0.46 -7.30 5.03
C LEU A 191 0.16 -7.62 3.68
N LEU A 192 -0.63 -7.89 2.64
CA LEU A 192 -0.11 -8.11 1.29
C LEU A 192 0.63 -6.87 0.76
N LYS A 193 0.02 -5.69 0.90
CA LYS A 193 0.65 -4.41 0.53
C LYS A 193 1.91 -4.14 1.37
N ALA A 194 1.82 -4.32 2.69
CA ALA A 194 2.93 -4.10 3.60
C ALA A 194 4.09 -5.08 3.36
N GLY A 195 3.82 -6.33 2.98
CA GLY A 195 4.84 -7.32 2.65
C GLY A 195 5.63 -6.95 1.40
N VAL A 196 4.96 -6.45 0.35
CA VAL A 196 5.64 -5.94 -0.86
C VAL A 196 6.50 -4.72 -0.52
N ALA A 197 5.96 -3.77 0.24
CA ALA A 197 6.71 -2.61 0.70
C ALA A 197 7.93 -3.02 1.55
N GLN A 198 7.77 -3.94 2.51
CA GLN A 198 8.85 -4.40 3.37
C GLN A 198 9.96 -5.10 2.55
N THR A 199 9.60 -6.05 1.67
CA THR A 199 10.59 -6.79 0.89
C THR A 199 11.44 -5.88 -0.01
N MET A 200 10.81 -4.90 -0.66
CA MET A 200 11.52 -3.99 -1.57
C MET A 200 12.30 -2.90 -0.84
N LEU A 201 11.73 -2.38 0.27
CA LEU A 201 12.26 -1.20 0.93
C LEU A 201 13.19 -1.51 2.12
N THR A 202 13.21 -2.75 2.63
CA THR A 202 14.05 -3.13 3.79
C THR A 202 15.07 -4.22 3.50
N ARG A 203 14.86 -5.05 2.46
CA ARG A 203 15.78 -6.15 2.13
C ARG A 203 16.99 -5.72 1.30
N ALA A 204 16.98 -4.53 0.73
CA ALA A 204 18.04 -4.04 -0.15
C ALA A 204 19.33 -3.59 0.59
N VAL A 205 19.37 -3.70 1.92
CA VAL A 205 20.64 -3.69 2.67
C VAL A 205 21.03 -5.13 2.96
N HIS A 206 21.77 -5.76 2.05
CA HIS A 206 22.70 -6.79 2.49
C HIS A 206 23.66 -6.09 3.46
N PRO A 207 23.80 -6.51 4.74
CA PRO A 207 25.04 -6.23 5.43
C PRO A 207 26.13 -6.82 4.54
N GLU A 208 27.16 -6.04 4.22
CA GLU A 208 28.40 -6.67 3.78
C GLU A 208 28.68 -7.82 4.76
N PRO A 209 29.01 -9.04 4.27
CA PRO A 209 29.58 -10.02 5.18
C PRO A 209 30.74 -9.32 5.88
N ALA A 210 30.82 -9.46 7.20
CA ALA A 210 31.88 -8.89 8.03
C ALA A 210 33.25 -9.51 7.68
N ALA A 211 33.71 -9.30 6.45
CA ALA A 211 34.96 -9.76 5.90
C ALA A 211 35.85 -8.52 5.74
N ALA A 212 36.42 -8.08 6.86
CA ALA A 212 37.65 -7.29 7.02
C ALA A 212 37.64 -6.45 8.31
N ARG A 213 37.29 -7.06 9.45
CA ARG A 213 37.80 -6.61 10.75
C ARG A 213 38.78 -7.64 11.30
N GLU A 214 39.91 -7.79 10.61
CA GLU A 214 41.17 -8.09 11.30
C GLU A 214 41.94 -6.77 11.34
N PRO A 215 42.24 -6.22 12.54
CA PRO A 215 43.52 -6.52 13.22
C PRO A 215 43.39 -6.46 14.78
N ALA A 216 44.33 -6.79 15.68
CA ALA A 216 45.80 -6.69 15.69
C ALA A 216 46.45 -7.57 16.79
N TRP A 217 46.01 -8.82 17.01
CA TRP A 217 46.62 -9.70 18.04
C TRP A 217 47.62 -10.74 17.48
N VAL A 218 47.87 -10.74 16.17
CA VAL A 218 48.71 -11.77 15.49
C VAL A 218 50.21 -11.42 15.41
N ILE A 219 50.69 -10.34 16.08
CA ILE A 219 52.14 -10.01 16.15
C ILE A 219 52.75 -10.29 17.54
N ALA A 220 52.13 -11.17 18.35
CA ALA A 220 52.73 -11.59 19.62
C ALA A 220 52.75 -13.11 19.78
N ARG A 221 53.59 -13.78 18.98
CA ARG A 221 54.24 -15.05 19.38
C ARG A 221 55.42 -15.40 18.50
#